data_AF-A0A031FTF2-F1
#
_entry.id   AF-A0A031FTF2-F1
#
_cell.length_a   1.000
_cell.length_b   1.000
_cell.length_c   1.000
_cell.angle_alpha   90.00
_cell.angle_beta   90.00
_cell.angle_gamma   90.00
#
_symmetry.space_group_name_H-M   'P 1'
#
loop_
_entity.id
_entity.type
_entity.pdbx_description
1 polymer ?
#
loop_
_entity_poly.entity_id
_entity_poly.type
_entity_poly.pdbx_seq_one_letter_code
_entity_poly.pdbx_strand_id
1 'polypeptide(L)'
;MVTVSSRMGRDRVRAVRGDLRPGLWVKAGPLMWRRIGSGSVPGHASSTKGVASALTSRQTLAWVRDLRHAFVVTRGSGTADAAVAAHDGGTVLFDTAAHRVIRRYGSGPVTEEYVRMRTVFTSHVGAPAFVVGGDRAFLVEELVVGEHLLDVPPAARVATIRRLISEYAQLTADAGADGPGLRELLSGVIDDLDPSSEARWRAADVGDLTDRMSWIPSAYEATAKNLMVSRGQRPVPIDLGDLQMQPFFVYPLGVLIAAGGEVLEAFRRGEFDAELAELWAAAGLEWSRDAAQRDGALVARAAFAAVRDHDAGIPGGFPTLFDQRLALIDPWLSEMHSGGVL
;
A
#
# COMPACT_ATOMS: atom_id res chain seq x y z
N MET A 1 8.38 -11.39 12.43
CA MET A 1 7.12 -10.64 12.57
C MET A 1 6.42 -11.05 13.88
N VAL A 2 6.31 -10.15 14.87
CA VAL A 2 5.65 -10.47 16.15
C VAL A 2 4.14 -10.43 15.93
N THR A 3 3.47 -11.57 16.05
CA THR A 3 2.01 -11.64 15.98
C THR A 3 1.41 -10.79 17.11
N VAL A 4 0.81 -9.65 16.77
CA VAL A 4 0.14 -8.79 17.76
C VAL A 4 -1.06 -9.56 18.29
N SER A 5 -0.95 -10.04 19.53
CA SER A 5 -2.08 -10.70 20.19
C SER A 5 -3.23 -9.71 20.39
N SER A 6 -4.46 -10.21 20.37
CA SER A 6 -5.66 -9.38 20.63
C SER A 6 -5.60 -8.65 21.98
N ARG A 7 -4.85 -9.17 22.96
CA ARG A 7 -4.65 -8.53 24.26
C ARG A 7 -3.74 -7.30 24.12
N MET A 8 -2.61 -7.45 23.41
CA MET A 8 -1.70 -6.33 23.13
C MET A 8 -2.40 -5.22 22.34
N GLY A 9 -3.19 -5.56 21.32
CA GLY A 9 -3.96 -4.57 20.56
C GLY A 9 -4.95 -3.80 21.43
N ARG A 10 -5.67 -4.47 22.33
CA ARG A 10 -6.60 -3.83 23.27
C ARG A 10 -5.87 -2.86 24.20
N ASP A 11 -4.75 -3.30 24.75
CA ASP A 11 -4.00 -2.49 25.72
C ASP A 11 -3.39 -1.24 25.05
N ARG A 12 -2.98 -1.32 23.78
CA ARG A 12 -2.58 -0.16 22.95
C ARG A 12 -3.73 0.82 22.75
N VAL A 13 -4.91 0.36 22.34
CA VAL A 13 -6.08 1.25 22.18
C VAL A 13 -6.49 1.88 23.52
N ARG A 14 -6.39 1.14 24.63
CA ARG A 14 -6.66 1.70 25.97
C ARG A 14 -5.64 2.75 26.41
N ALA A 15 -4.40 2.67 25.94
CA ALA A 15 -3.36 3.65 26.25
C ALA A 15 -3.71 5.04 25.70
N VAL A 16 -4.46 5.10 24.58
CA VAL A 16 -4.91 6.34 23.94
C VAL A 16 -6.34 6.75 24.37
N ARG A 17 -6.81 6.29 25.54
CA ARG A 17 -8.16 6.59 26.06
C ARG A 17 -8.55 8.07 26.13
N GLY A 18 -7.57 8.98 26.17
CA GLY A 18 -7.82 10.43 26.14
C GLY A 18 -8.43 10.91 24.83
N ASP A 19 -8.12 10.23 23.72
CA ASP A 19 -8.59 10.54 22.37
C ASP A 19 -9.88 9.79 21.99
N LEU A 20 -10.28 8.82 22.82
CA LEU A 20 -11.48 8.01 22.60
C LEU A 20 -12.72 8.70 23.17
N ARG A 21 -13.81 8.65 22.41
CA ARG A 21 -15.12 9.11 22.89
C ARG A 21 -15.62 8.23 24.05
N PRO A 22 -16.18 8.82 25.13
CA PRO A 22 -16.73 8.05 26.25
C PRO A 22 -17.82 7.07 25.83
N GLY A 23 -17.78 5.84 26.35
CA GLY A 23 -18.75 4.79 26.06
C GLY A 23 -18.19 3.38 26.22
N LEU A 24 -19.00 2.41 25.85
CA LEU A 24 -18.61 1.00 25.77
C LEU A 24 -17.98 0.73 24.41
N TRP A 25 -16.72 0.29 24.43
CA TRP A 25 -15.95 -0.09 23.26
C TRP A 25 -15.89 -1.61 23.16
N VAL A 26 -16.15 -2.12 21.97
CA VAL A 26 -16.15 -3.56 21.68
C VAL A 26 -15.22 -3.86 20.53
N LYS A 27 -14.71 -5.09 20.51
CA LYS A 27 -13.88 -5.58 19.42
C LYS A 27 -14.72 -5.68 18.13
N ALA A 28 -14.15 -5.23 17.02
CA ALA A 28 -14.80 -5.20 15.70
C ALA A 28 -13.95 -5.89 14.61
N GLY A 29 -12.84 -6.52 15.01
CA GLY A 29 -11.90 -7.23 14.14
C GLY A 29 -10.66 -7.66 14.91
N PRO A 30 -9.68 -8.31 14.28
CA PRO A 30 -8.46 -8.79 14.96
C PRO A 30 -7.73 -7.69 15.73
N LEU A 31 -7.63 -6.49 15.13
CA LEU A 31 -6.90 -5.34 15.65
C LEU A 31 -7.77 -4.08 15.76
N MET A 32 -9.10 -4.22 15.73
CA MET A 32 -10.02 -3.10 15.65
C MET A 32 -11.02 -3.10 16.80
N TRP A 33 -11.32 -1.90 17.31
CA TRP A 33 -12.32 -1.61 18.33
C TRP A 33 -13.22 -0.48 17.86
N ARG A 34 -14.50 -0.54 18.24
CA ARG A 34 -15.48 0.50 17.96
C ARG A 34 -16.35 0.78 19.16
N ARG A 35 -16.86 2.00 19.24
CA ARG A 35 -17.82 2.40 20.26
C ARG A 35 -19.23 1.88 19.92
N ILE A 36 -19.94 1.34 20.91
CA ILE A 36 -21.36 0.99 20.72
C ILE A 36 -22.18 2.26 20.49
N GLY A 37 -23.08 2.21 19.50
CA GLY A 37 -23.93 3.32 19.10
C GLY A 37 -23.23 4.38 18.25
N SER A 38 -22.00 4.15 17.78
CA SER A 38 -21.40 4.97 16.72
C SER A 38 -21.97 4.62 15.34
N GLY A 39 -21.74 5.51 14.36
CA GLY A 39 -21.98 5.20 12.96
C GLY A 39 -21.14 4.02 12.47
N SER A 40 -21.43 3.54 11.26
CA SER A 40 -20.60 2.53 10.61
C SER A 40 -19.20 3.09 10.37
N VAL A 41 -18.19 2.29 10.73
CA VAL A 41 -16.81 2.63 10.35
C VAL A 41 -16.72 2.50 8.82
N PRO A 42 -15.98 3.40 8.12
CA PRO A 42 -15.81 3.31 6.69
C PRO A 42 -15.39 1.90 6.25
N GLY A 43 -15.99 1.44 5.15
CA GLY A 43 -15.80 0.08 4.63
C GLY A 43 -14.32 -0.30 4.48
N HIS A 44 -13.45 0.66 4.15
CA HIS A 44 -12.01 0.45 4.02
C HIS A 44 -11.29 0.09 5.31
N ALA A 45 -11.69 0.65 6.45
CA ALA A 45 -11.11 0.29 7.73
C ALA A 45 -11.59 -1.11 8.18
N SER A 46 -12.82 -1.47 7.83
CA SER A 46 -13.39 -2.79 8.09
C SER A 46 -12.82 -3.89 7.19
N SER A 47 -12.55 -3.62 5.91
CA SER A 47 -12.02 -4.60 4.96
C SER A 47 -10.53 -4.89 5.18
N THR A 48 -9.73 -3.87 5.49
CA THR A 48 -8.26 -3.99 5.57
C THR A 48 -7.73 -4.46 6.92
N LYS A 49 -8.43 -4.15 8.03
CA LYS A 49 -7.97 -4.47 9.40
C LYS A 49 -9.04 -5.22 10.23
N GLY A 50 -10.19 -5.52 9.63
CA GLY A 50 -11.39 -6.00 10.32
C GLY A 50 -11.84 -7.43 9.99
N VAL A 51 -11.04 -8.29 9.34
CA VAL A 51 -11.50 -9.64 9.00
C VAL A 51 -11.70 -10.52 10.25
N ALA A 52 -12.91 -10.41 10.80
CA ALA A 52 -13.78 -11.46 11.30
C ALA A 52 -15.18 -10.84 11.45
N SER A 53 -16.07 -11.11 10.47
CA SER A 53 -17.56 -11.06 10.57
C SER A 53 -18.25 -10.44 9.34
N ALA A 54 -18.03 -10.97 8.14
CA ALA A 54 -19.08 -11.01 7.10
C ALA A 54 -19.86 -12.35 7.12
N LEU A 55 -19.48 -13.28 8.00
CA LEU A 55 -20.11 -14.59 8.18
C LEU A 55 -20.22 -14.91 9.67
N THR A 56 -21.23 -14.37 10.36
CA THR A 56 -21.78 -14.97 11.60
C THR A 56 -23.13 -14.33 11.93
N SER A 57 -24.08 -14.41 11.00
CA SER A 57 -25.50 -14.17 11.31
C SER A 57 -26.16 -15.32 12.11
N ARG A 58 -25.40 -16.29 12.67
CA ARG A 58 -25.99 -17.49 13.32
C ARG A 58 -25.26 -18.08 14.54
N GLN A 59 -24.52 -17.30 15.34
CA GLN A 59 -24.06 -17.81 16.64
C GLN A 59 -24.32 -16.81 17.78
N THR A 60 -25.41 -17.06 18.50
CA THR A 60 -25.93 -16.32 19.67
C THR A 60 -24.96 -16.23 20.86
N LEU A 61 -23.71 -16.70 20.73
CA LEU A 61 -22.66 -16.66 21.75
C LEU A 61 -21.35 -15.99 21.30
N ALA A 62 -21.23 -15.60 20.03
CA ALA A 62 -20.02 -14.91 19.53
C ALA A 62 -19.79 -13.56 20.23
N TRP A 63 -20.87 -12.82 20.51
CA TRP A 63 -20.82 -11.53 21.21
C TRP A 63 -20.26 -11.66 22.65
N VAL A 64 -20.46 -12.79 23.34
CA VAL A 64 -19.92 -13.02 24.69
C VAL A 64 -18.39 -13.16 24.65
N ARG A 65 -17.85 -13.76 23.58
CA ARG A 65 -16.39 -13.77 23.33
C ARG A 65 -15.86 -12.36 23.05
N ASP A 66 -16.62 -11.54 22.32
CA ASP A 66 -16.24 -10.15 22.02
C ASP A 66 -16.25 -9.25 23.26
N LEU A 67 -17.14 -9.51 24.23
CA LEU A 67 -17.17 -8.79 25.51
C LEU A 67 -15.91 -8.98 26.36
N ARG A 68 -15.20 -10.12 26.24
CA ARG A 68 -13.89 -10.30 26.92
C ARG A 68 -12.84 -9.28 26.47
N HIS A 69 -13.03 -8.70 25.29
CA HIS A 69 -12.17 -7.69 24.70
C HIS A 69 -12.78 -6.29 24.73
N ALA A 70 -13.96 -6.14 25.33
CA ALA A 70 -14.60 -4.85 25.54
C ALA A 70 -13.94 -4.08 26.68
N PHE A 71 -14.07 -2.76 26.64
CA PHE A 71 -13.68 -1.87 27.73
C PHE A 71 -14.56 -0.63 27.75
N VAL A 72 -14.67 -0.02 28.92
CA VAL A 72 -15.44 1.22 29.09
C VAL A 72 -14.46 2.39 29.18
N VAL A 73 -14.73 3.43 28.39
CA VAL A 73 -14.11 4.74 28.54
C VAL A 73 -15.11 5.61 29.29
N THR A 74 -14.85 5.87 30.58
CA THR A 74 -15.77 6.62 31.46
C THR A 74 -15.52 8.12 31.44
N ARG A 75 -14.28 8.54 31.13
CA ARG A 75 -13.85 9.94 31.05
C ARG A 75 -12.92 10.08 29.84
N GLY A 76 -13.20 11.05 28.99
CA GLY A 76 -12.43 11.35 27.79
C GLY A 76 -13.01 12.59 27.10
N SER A 77 -12.15 13.49 26.64
CA SER A 77 -12.52 14.63 25.79
C SER A 77 -12.40 14.31 24.31
N GLY A 78 -11.86 13.13 23.98
CA GLY A 78 -11.66 12.69 22.62
C GLY A 78 -12.96 12.40 21.87
N THR A 79 -12.86 12.43 20.55
CA THR A 79 -13.99 12.33 19.62
C THR A 79 -14.00 11.03 18.84
N ALA A 80 -12.89 10.29 18.83
CA ALA A 80 -12.78 9.07 18.04
C ALA A 80 -13.80 8.01 18.48
N ASP A 81 -14.41 7.33 17.52
CA ASP A 81 -15.44 6.31 17.72
C ASP A 81 -15.08 4.94 17.14
N ALA A 82 -13.97 4.85 16.41
CA ALA A 82 -13.28 3.60 16.12
C ALA A 82 -11.77 3.75 16.29
N ALA A 83 -11.09 2.63 16.54
CA ALA A 83 -9.66 2.58 16.77
C ALA A 83 -9.08 1.27 16.25
N VAL A 84 -7.90 1.35 15.63
CA VAL A 84 -7.11 0.22 15.15
C VAL A 84 -5.76 0.24 15.83
N ALA A 85 -5.32 -0.91 16.35
CA ALA A 85 -3.94 -1.10 16.77
C ALA A 85 -3.09 -1.43 15.54
N ALA A 86 -2.19 -0.53 15.16
CA ALA A 86 -1.39 -0.68 13.95
C ALA A 86 -0.21 -1.65 14.16
N HIS A 87 0.31 -2.19 13.06
CA HIS A 87 1.37 -3.20 13.07
C HIS A 87 2.72 -2.62 13.51
N ASP A 88 2.96 -1.33 13.22
CA ASP A 88 4.13 -0.56 13.64
C ASP A 88 4.21 -0.34 15.16
N GLY A 89 3.18 -0.73 15.92
CA GLY A 89 3.08 -0.49 17.36
C GLY A 89 2.15 0.67 17.73
N GLY A 90 1.71 1.45 16.75
CA GLY A 90 0.91 2.64 16.90
C GLY A 90 -0.61 2.40 16.99
N THR A 91 -1.36 3.48 16.81
CA THR A 91 -2.83 3.46 16.76
C THR A 91 -3.36 4.38 15.66
N VAL A 92 -4.41 3.93 14.99
CA VAL A 92 -5.18 4.72 14.03
C VAL A 92 -6.58 4.92 14.61
N LEU A 93 -6.98 6.15 14.84
CA LEU A 93 -8.25 6.51 15.44
C LEU A 93 -9.13 7.17 14.38
N PHE A 94 -10.40 6.80 14.33
CA PHE A 94 -11.36 7.36 13.40
C PHE A 94 -12.32 8.26 14.17
N ASP A 95 -12.43 9.51 13.74
CA ASP A 95 -13.49 10.43 14.14
C ASP A 95 -14.42 10.57 12.93
N THR A 96 -15.40 9.68 12.86
CA THR A 96 -16.31 9.65 11.70
C THR A 96 -17.19 10.89 11.62
N ALA A 97 -17.52 11.51 12.75
CA ALA A 97 -18.36 12.71 12.80
C ALA A 97 -17.63 13.94 12.27
N ALA A 98 -16.32 14.07 12.57
CA ALA A 98 -15.50 15.16 12.06
C ALA A 98 -14.82 14.84 10.71
N HIS A 99 -15.05 13.66 10.13
CA HIS A 99 -14.38 13.17 8.93
C HIS A 99 -12.84 13.19 9.05
N ARG A 100 -12.30 12.64 10.14
CA ARG A 100 -10.85 12.63 10.41
C ARG A 100 -10.31 11.28 10.82
N VAL A 101 -9.03 11.08 10.54
CA VAL A 101 -8.21 9.98 11.05
C VAL A 101 -7.07 10.56 11.87
N ILE A 102 -6.82 10.04 13.07
CA ILE A 102 -5.70 10.44 13.93
C ILE A 102 -4.75 9.25 14.03
N ARG A 103 -3.52 9.43 13.54
CA ARG A 103 -2.48 8.41 13.56
C ARG A 103 -1.41 8.76 14.58
N ARG A 104 -1.14 7.81 15.48
CA ARG A 104 0.01 7.80 16.40
C ARG A 104 0.91 6.66 15.99
N TYR A 105 2.18 6.93 15.73
CA TYR A 105 3.12 5.92 15.27
C TYR A 105 3.75 5.17 16.45
N GLY A 106 4.03 3.88 16.26
CA GLY A 106 4.71 3.08 17.28
C GLY A 106 6.21 3.39 17.40
N SER A 107 6.81 3.96 16.35
CA SER A 107 8.22 4.38 16.28
C SER A 107 8.54 5.67 17.05
N GLY A 108 7.52 6.37 17.56
CA GLY A 108 7.69 7.63 18.30
C GLY A 108 7.11 8.84 17.55
N PRO A 109 7.64 10.05 17.80
CA PRO A 109 7.17 11.27 17.13
C PRO A 109 7.35 11.21 15.61
N VAL A 110 6.45 11.89 14.90
CA VAL A 110 6.52 12.09 13.44
C VAL A 110 7.79 12.87 13.10
N THR A 111 8.65 12.31 12.25
CA THR A 111 9.93 12.94 11.90
C THR A 111 9.73 14.09 10.90
N GLU A 112 10.61 15.09 10.93
CA GLU A 112 10.60 16.18 9.94
C GLU A 112 10.76 15.69 8.51
N GLU A 113 11.59 14.66 8.33
CA GLU A 113 11.77 13.99 7.05
C GLU A 113 10.46 13.38 6.52
N TYR A 114 9.72 12.66 7.37
CA TYR A 114 8.43 12.11 6.98
C TYR A 114 7.44 13.23 6.60
N VAL A 115 7.39 14.31 7.37
CA VAL A 115 6.54 15.48 7.05
C VAL A 115 6.93 16.08 5.69
N ARG A 116 8.22 16.27 5.43
CA ARG A 116 8.72 16.80 4.15
C ARG A 116 8.32 15.88 2.99
N MET A 117 8.62 14.58 3.09
CA MET A 117 8.27 13.60 2.06
C MET A 117 6.76 13.58 1.79
N ARG A 118 5.96 13.62 2.86
CA ARG A 118 4.51 13.58 2.75
C ARG A 118 3.93 14.84 2.13
N THR A 119 4.46 16.01 2.48
CA THR A 119 4.07 17.29 1.84
C THR A 119 4.31 17.24 0.34
N VAL A 120 5.53 16.83 -0.07
CA VAL A 120 5.87 16.65 -1.50
C VAL A 120 4.95 15.62 -2.16
N PHE A 121 4.75 14.46 -1.54
CA PHE A 121 3.83 13.45 -2.07
C PHE A 121 2.42 14.01 -2.31
N THR A 122 1.86 14.71 -1.32
CA THR A 122 0.50 15.26 -1.39
C THR A 122 0.35 16.46 -2.33
N SER A 123 1.44 17.12 -2.76
CA SER A 123 1.35 18.19 -3.78
C SER A 123 1.20 17.63 -5.19
N HIS A 124 1.69 16.41 -5.45
CA HIS A 124 1.68 15.81 -6.79
C HIS A 124 0.68 14.67 -6.93
N VAL A 125 0.46 13.87 -5.88
CA VAL A 125 -0.44 12.71 -5.88
C VAL A 125 -1.65 13.00 -5.00
N GLY A 126 -2.85 12.62 -5.45
CA GLY A 126 -4.07 12.79 -4.65
C GLY A 126 -3.92 12.03 -3.33
N ALA A 127 -3.99 12.70 -2.18
CA ALA A 127 -3.75 12.08 -0.88
C ALA A 127 -4.59 12.77 0.20
N PRO A 128 -4.89 12.11 1.33
CA PRO A 128 -5.58 12.75 2.44
C PRO A 128 -4.78 13.97 2.91
N ALA A 129 -5.44 15.14 2.96
CA ALA A 129 -4.87 16.32 3.56
C ALA A 129 -4.48 16.01 5.02
N PHE A 130 -3.35 16.55 5.47
CA PHE A 130 -2.82 16.22 6.79
C PHE A 130 -2.30 17.44 7.55
N VAL A 131 -2.35 17.32 8.88
CA VAL A 131 -1.69 18.24 9.81
C VAL A 131 -0.98 17.44 10.89
N VAL A 132 0.14 17.97 11.37
CA VAL A 132 0.90 17.37 12.47
C VAL A 132 0.52 18.06 13.76
N GLY A 133 0.18 17.28 14.79
CA GLY A 133 -0.32 17.78 16.07
C GLY A 133 0.51 17.31 17.26
N GLY A 134 0.31 18.01 18.39
CA GLY A 134 0.87 17.63 19.69
C GLY A 134 2.39 17.54 19.71
N ASP A 135 3.08 18.57 19.20
CA ASP A 135 4.55 18.57 19.07
C ASP A 135 5.08 17.31 18.35
N ARG A 136 4.46 16.99 17.21
CA ARG A 136 4.76 15.81 16.38
C ARG A 136 4.39 14.46 17.00
N ALA A 137 3.61 14.42 18.09
CA ALA A 137 3.15 13.17 18.68
C ALA A 137 2.13 12.41 17.80
N PHE A 138 1.42 13.10 16.90
CA PHE A 138 0.43 12.48 16.04
C PHE A 138 0.22 13.25 14.74
N LEU A 139 -0.44 12.59 13.80
CA LEU A 139 -0.85 13.15 12.52
C LEU A 139 -2.37 13.05 12.39
N VAL A 140 -3.02 14.13 11.98
CA VAL A 140 -4.46 14.17 11.70
C VAL A 140 -4.65 14.27 10.19
N GLU A 141 -5.43 13.35 9.63
CA GLU A 141 -5.71 13.20 8.21
C GLU A 141 -7.19 13.42 7.95
N GLU A 142 -7.54 13.87 6.75
CA GLU A 142 -8.89 13.75 6.24
C GLU A 142 -9.31 12.27 6.13
N LEU A 143 -10.53 11.95 6.56
CA LEU A 143 -11.11 10.64 6.32
C LEU A 143 -11.69 10.58 4.90
N VAL A 144 -10.94 9.93 4.00
CA VAL A 144 -11.32 9.80 2.59
C VAL A 144 -12.58 8.95 2.43
N VAL A 145 -13.53 9.49 1.67
CA VAL A 145 -14.75 8.79 1.25
C VAL A 145 -14.58 8.33 -0.20
N GLY A 146 -14.99 7.09 -0.48
CA GLY A 146 -14.94 6.49 -1.81
C GLY A 146 -15.09 4.98 -1.76
N GLU A 147 -14.93 4.35 -2.92
CA GLU A 147 -14.86 2.89 -3.08
C GLU A 147 -13.39 2.46 -3.22
N HIS A 148 -13.05 1.21 -2.89
CA HIS A 148 -11.71 0.73 -3.21
C HIS A 148 -11.57 0.52 -4.71
N LEU A 149 -10.32 0.55 -5.21
CA LEU A 149 -10.04 0.25 -6.61
C LEU A 149 -10.61 -1.12 -7.07
N LEU A 150 -10.62 -2.13 -6.21
CA LEU A 150 -11.21 -3.43 -6.56
C LEU A 150 -12.73 -3.43 -6.62
N ASP A 151 -13.39 -2.46 -6.00
CA ASP A 151 -14.85 -2.38 -5.97
C ASP A 151 -15.40 -1.62 -7.19
N VAL A 152 -14.56 -0.86 -7.91
CA VAL A 152 -14.98 -0.15 -9.13
C VAL A 152 -14.91 -1.05 -10.37
N PRO A 153 -15.72 -0.80 -11.42
CA PRO A 153 -15.70 -1.58 -12.65
C PRO A 153 -14.35 -1.53 -13.38
N PRO A 154 -13.96 -2.58 -14.14
CA PRO A 154 -12.65 -2.68 -14.78
C PRO A 154 -12.24 -1.47 -15.63
N ALA A 155 -13.15 -0.93 -16.46
CA ALA A 155 -12.87 0.26 -17.26
C ALA A 155 -12.53 1.50 -16.40
N ALA A 156 -13.19 1.64 -15.24
CA ALA A 156 -12.88 2.70 -14.28
C ALA A 156 -11.53 2.46 -13.59
N ARG A 157 -11.14 1.19 -13.34
CA ARG A 157 -9.80 0.86 -12.80
C ARG A 157 -8.69 1.28 -13.76
N VAL A 158 -8.81 0.95 -15.04
CA VAL A 158 -7.84 1.34 -16.08
C VAL A 158 -7.69 2.86 -16.12
N ALA A 159 -8.79 3.60 -16.21
CA ALA A 159 -8.76 5.07 -16.21
C ALA A 159 -8.15 5.65 -14.92
N THR A 160 -8.43 5.04 -13.77
CA THR A 160 -7.87 5.45 -12.48
C THR A 160 -6.36 5.25 -12.43
N ILE A 161 -5.86 4.12 -12.95
CA ILE A 161 -4.43 3.79 -12.95
C ILE A 161 -3.66 4.66 -13.94
N ARG A 162 -4.22 4.96 -15.12
CA ARG A 162 -3.65 5.95 -16.06
C ARG A 162 -3.43 7.29 -15.35
N ARG A 163 -4.46 7.79 -14.67
CA ARG A 163 -4.37 9.03 -13.88
C ARG A 163 -3.32 8.94 -12.79
N LEU A 164 -3.24 7.82 -12.06
CA LEU A 164 -2.22 7.60 -11.04
C LEU A 164 -0.80 7.63 -11.63
N ILE A 165 -0.57 6.98 -12.77
CA ILE A 165 0.73 6.99 -13.47
C ILE A 165 1.13 8.41 -13.87
N SER A 166 0.21 9.20 -14.45
CA SER A 166 0.49 10.60 -14.79
C SER A 166 0.77 11.48 -13.57
N GLU A 167 0.09 11.27 -12.44
CA GLU A 167 0.39 11.98 -11.19
C GLU A 167 1.78 11.61 -10.64
N TYR A 168 2.18 10.34 -10.78
CA TYR A 168 3.52 9.89 -10.45
C TYR A 168 4.59 10.41 -11.43
N ALA A 169 4.26 10.64 -12.70
CA ALA A 169 5.17 11.26 -13.66
C ALA A 169 5.51 12.69 -13.23
N GLN A 170 4.51 13.47 -12.81
CA GLN A 170 4.72 14.81 -12.25
C GLN A 170 5.58 14.78 -10.98
N LEU A 171 5.26 13.88 -10.05
CA LEU A 171 6.07 13.69 -8.83
C LEU A 171 7.53 13.34 -9.15
N THR A 172 7.75 12.51 -10.16
CA THR A 172 9.10 12.10 -10.58
C THR A 172 9.89 13.25 -11.19
N ALA A 173 9.24 14.06 -12.03
CA ALA A 173 9.89 15.23 -12.63
C ALA A 173 10.32 16.27 -11.57
N ASP A 174 9.48 16.49 -10.55
CA ASP A 174 9.68 17.57 -9.57
C ASP A 174 10.49 17.13 -8.34
N ALA A 175 10.42 15.87 -7.96
CA ALA A 175 11.00 15.35 -6.70
C ALA A 175 11.86 14.09 -6.87
N GLY A 176 12.17 13.69 -8.11
CA GLY A 176 13.08 12.59 -8.40
C GLY A 176 14.47 12.86 -7.83
N ALA A 177 14.99 11.90 -7.07
CA ALA A 177 16.37 11.89 -6.60
C ALA A 177 17.12 10.71 -7.21
N ASP A 178 18.41 10.90 -7.53
CA ASP A 178 19.27 9.80 -7.92
C ASP A 178 19.36 8.77 -6.79
N GLY A 179 19.17 7.50 -7.13
CA GLY A 179 19.41 6.40 -6.21
C GLY A 179 19.86 5.12 -6.91
N PRO A 180 20.06 4.05 -6.13
CA PRO A 180 20.62 2.80 -6.65
C PRO A 180 19.70 2.19 -7.71
N GLY A 181 20.33 1.63 -8.75
CA GLY A 181 19.68 0.79 -9.77
C GLY A 181 19.37 -0.62 -9.25
N LEU A 182 18.67 -1.41 -10.06
CA LEU A 182 18.31 -2.79 -9.71
C LEU A 182 19.54 -3.67 -9.49
N ARG A 183 20.65 -3.46 -10.21
CA ARG A 183 21.86 -4.28 -10.03
C ARG A 183 22.43 -4.14 -8.62
N GLU A 184 22.47 -2.92 -8.10
CA GLU A 184 22.95 -2.67 -6.74
C GLU A 184 21.97 -3.24 -5.71
N LEU A 185 20.66 -3.02 -5.89
CA LEU A 185 19.62 -3.53 -4.99
C LEU A 185 19.59 -5.06 -4.91
N LEU A 186 19.90 -5.74 -6.02
CA LEU A 186 19.91 -7.20 -6.13
C LEU A 186 21.29 -7.79 -5.85
N SER A 187 22.30 -6.94 -5.56
CA SER A 187 23.65 -7.41 -5.28
C SER A 187 23.64 -8.34 -4.06
N GLY A 188 24.21 -9.52 -4.22
CA GLY A 188 24.28 -10.53 -3.15
C GLY A 188 23.03 -11.39 -2.95
N VAL A 189 21.95 -11.18 -3.72
CA VAL A 189 20.78 -12.09 -3.71
C VAL A 189 20.48 -12.69 -5.09
N ILE A 190 20.96 -12.05 -6.16
CA ILE A 190 20.64 -12.49 -7.53
C ILE A 190 21.34 -13.79 -7.92
N ASP A 191 22.52 -14.05 -7.36
CA ASP A 191 23.30 -15.27 -7.59
C ASP A 191 22.65 -16.51 -6.94
N ASP A 192 21.68 -16.30 -6.05
CA ASP A 192 20.94 -17.37 -5.36
C ASP A 192 19.67 -17.81 -6.12
N LEU A 193 19.36 -17.19 -7.26
CA LEU A 193 18.20 -17.57 -8.07
C LEU A 193 18.34 -19.01 -8.60
N ASP A 194 17.24 -19.77 -8.59
CA ASP A 194 17.22 -21.04 -9.29
C ASP A 194 17.28 -20.82 -10.82
N PRO A 195 17.68 -21.83 -11.60
CA PRO A 195 17.87 -21.67 -13.05
C PRO A 195 16.63 -21.16 -13.79
N SER A 196 15.41 -21.46 -13.32
CA SER A 196 14.20 -20.99 -13.97
C SER A 196 14.03 -19.49 -13.76
N SER A 197 14.10 -19.02 -12.51
CA SER A 197 13.93 -17.60 -12.18
C SER A 197 15.11 -16.73 -12.61
N GLU A 198 16.32 -17.29 -12.66
CA GLU A 198 17.46 -16.66 -13.31
C GLU A 198 17.22 -16.45 -14.81
N ALA A 199 16.70 -17.46 -15.52
CA ALA A 199 16.38 -17.32 -16.94
C ALA A 199 15.30 -16.25 -17.16
N ARG A 200 14.29 -16.18 -16.28
CA ARG A 200 13.26 -15.12 -16.34
C ARG A 200 13.86 -13.73 -16.13
N TRP A 201 14.70 -13.59 -15.11
CA TRP A 201 15.39 -12.33 -14.82
C TRP A 201 16.27 -11.89 -15.99
N ARG A 202 17.05 -12.80 -16.58
CA ARG A 202 17.94 -12.50 -17.71
C ARG A 202 17.20 -12.22 -19.01
N ALA A 203 16.03 -12.82 -19.21
CA ALA A 203 15.19 -12.58 -20.38
C ALA A 203 14.39 -11.27 -20.29
N ALA A 204 14.16 -10.77 -19.07
CA ALA A 204 13.50 -9.51 -18.85
C ALA A 204 14.37 -8.34 -19.32
N ASP A 205 13.86 -7.54 -20.26
CA ASP A 205 14.51 -6.29 -20.65
C ASP A 205 14.28 -5.23 -19.57
N VAL A 206 15.06 -5.32 -18.50
CA VAL A 206 15.07 -4.33 -17.41
C VAL A 206 15.84 -3.06 -17.79
N GLY A 207 16.46 -3.03 -18.97
CA GLY A 207 17.11 -1.88 -19.59
C GLY A 207 17.90 -0.98 -18.62
N ASP A 208 17.65 0.32 -18.74
CA ASP A 208 18.30 1.38 -17.98
C ASP A 208 17.99 1.36 -16.47
N LEU A 209 17.01 0.57 -16.02
CA LEU A 209 16.69 0.44 -14.59
C LEU A 209 17.78 -0.30 -13.81
N THR A 210 18.73 -0.94 -14.52
CA THR A 210 19.80 -1.72 -13.90
C THR A 210 20.84 -0.87 -13.17
N ASP A 211 21.21 0.27 -13.73
CA ASP A 211 22.35 1.06 -13.27
C ASP A 211 21.94 2.16 -12.29
N ARG A 212 20.95 2.98 -12.67
CA ARG A 212 20.47 4.09 -11.85
C ARG A 212 18.98 4.28 -12.08
N MET A 213 18.27 4.71 -11.04
CA MET A 213 16.84 5.00 -11.13
C MET A 213 16.52 6.28 -10.38
N SER A 214 15.46 6.97 -10.78
CA SER A 214 14.88 8.04 -9.96
C SER A 214 14.09 7.44 -8.79
N TRP A 215 14.38 7.95 -7.60
CA TRP A 215 13.68 7.62 -6.37
C TRP A 215 12.80 8.78 -5.95
N ILE A 216 11.57 8.47 -5.52
CA ILE A 216 10.56 9.45 -5.13
C ILE A 216 9.90 9.03 -3.81
N PRO A 217 9.34 9.99 -3.04
CA PRO A 217 8.46 9.66 -1.93
C PRO A 217 7.27 8.85 -2.44
N SER A 218 7.02 7.67 -1.86
CA SER A 218 5.94 6.80 -2.31
C SER A 218 5.39 5.94 -1.18
N ALA A 219 4.11 5.57 -1.28
CA ALA A 219 3.48 4.68 -0.31
C ALA A 219 4.13 3.29 -0.37
N TYR A 220 4.34 2.66 0.80
CA TYR A 220 4.91 1.32 0.88
C TYR A 220 4.02 0.24 0.23
N GLU A 221 2.76 0.19 0.65
CA GLU A 221 1.85 -0.88 0.23
C GLU A 221 1.13 -0.52 -1.07
N ALA A 222 1.71 -0.92 -2.20
CA ALA A 222 1.08 -0.85 -3.52
C ALA A 222 -0.03 -1.92 -3.66
N THR A 223 -1.17 -1.71 -2.99
CA THR A 223 -2.31 -2.63 -3.00
C THR A 223 -3.58 -1.91 -3.39
N ALA A 224 -4.45 -2.57 -4.16
CA ALA A 224 -5.70 -1.97 -4.63
C ALA A 224 -6.69 -1.65 -3.49
N LYS A 225 -6.57 -2.32 -2.33
CA LYS A 225 -7.31 -1.98 -1.09
C LYS A 225 -6.85 -0.66 -0.46
N ASN A 226 -5.65 -0.17 -0.76
CA ASN A 226 -5.14 1.09 -0.23
C ASN A 226 -5.29 2.25 -1.23
N LEU A 227 -6.07 2.07 -2.30
CA LEU A 227 -6.40 3.13 -3.23
C LEU A 227 -7.91 3.38 -3.21
N MET A 228 -8.30 4.58 -2.80
CA MET A 228 -9.68 5.04 -2.79
C MET A 228 -10.00 5.76 -4.11
N VAL A 229 -11.19 5.48 -4.63
CA VAL A 229 -11.70 6.06 -5.88
C VAL A 229 -13.05 6.69 -5.60
N SER A 230 -13.18 7.97 -5.93
CA SER A 230 -14.43 8.71 -5.90
C SER A 230 -14.78 9.20 -7.29
N ARG A 231 -16.08 9.22 -7.62
CA ARG A 231 -16.56 9.54 -8.97
C ARG A 231 -16.06 10.91 -9.44
N GLY A 232 -15.30 10.94 -10.53
CA GLY A 232 -14.74 12.16 -11.12
C GLY A 232 -13.58 12.78 -10.34
N GLN A 233 -13.14 12.17 -9.25
CA GLN A 233 -12.05 12.66 -8.41
C GLN A 233 -10.73 11.94 -8.70
N ARG A 234 -9.65 12.45 -8.12
CA ARG A 234 -8.32 11.86 -8.18
C ARG A 234 -8.31 10.51 -7.44
N PRO A 235 -7.51 9.51 -7.88
CA PRO A 235 -7.19 8.38 -7.02
C PRO A 235 -6.53 8.88 -5.73
N VAL A 236 -6.88 8.28 -4.60
CA VAL A 236 -6.34 8.69 -3.30
C VAL A 236 -5.72 7.49 -2.59
N PRO A 237 -4.38 7.32 -2.61
CA PRO A 237 -3.69 6.40 -1.73
C PRO A 237 -3.98 6.71 -0.26
N ILE A 238 -4.39 5.69 0.48
CA ILE A 238 -4.64 5.73 1.92
C ILE A 238 -3.64 4.82 2.64
N ASP A 239 -3.68 4.83 3.97
CA ASP A 239 -2.72 4.12 4.83
C ASP A 239 -1.26 4.49 4.53
N LEU A 240 -0.99 5.79 4.36
CA LEU A 240 0.33 6.36 4.10
C LEU A 240 1.29 6.29 5.33
N GLY A 241 1.05 5.37 6.27
CA GLY A 241 1.82 5.23 7.49
C GLY A 241 3.32 5.03 7.22
N ASP A 242 3.62 4.29 6.15
CA ASP A 242 4.99 3.94 5.75
C ASP A 242 5.34 4.61 4.42
N LEU A 243 5.28 5.94 4.36
CA LEU A 243 5.80 6.69 3.22
C LEU A 243 7.33 6.63 3.24
N GLN A 244 7.94 6.21 2.14
CA GLN A 244 9.39 6.05 2.01
C GLN A 244 9.84 6.36 0.59
N MET A 245 11.15 6.59 0.40
CA MET A 245 11.72 6.71 -0.95
C MET A 245 11.65 5.34 -1.66
N GLN A 246 11.16 5.32 -2.89
CA GLN A 246 11.11 4.12 -3.74
C GLN A 246 11.42 4.49 -5.20
N PRO A 247 11.86 3.53 -6.03
CA PRO A 247 11.95 3.75 -7.46
C PRO A 247 10.61 4.18 -8.05
N PHE A 248 10.66 5.16 -8.97
CA PHE A 248 9.50 5.90 -9.47
C PHE A 248 8.32 5.04 -9.97
N PHE A 249 8.61 3.88 -10.55
CA PHE A 249 7.60 2.98 -11.13
C PHE A 249 6.98 2.00 -10.12
N VAL A 250 7.59 1.80 -8.94
CA VAL A 250 7.26 0.65 -8.07
C VAL A 250 5.82 0.68 -7.57
N TYR A 251 5.35 1.84 -7.12
CA TYR A 251 3.98 1.98 -6.63
C TYR A 251 2.94 1.95 -7.75
N PRO A 252 3.03 2.76 -8.82
CA PRO A 252 2.03 2.72 -9.89
C PRO A 252 1.93 1.33 -10.54
N LEU A 253 3.05 0.63 -10.79
CA LEU A 253 3.01 -0.74 -11.31
C LEU A 253 2.50 -1.75 -10.29
N GLY A 254 2.83 -1.59 -9.00
CA GLY A 254 2.29 -2.45 -7.94
C GLY A 254 0.77 -2.34 -7.82
N VAL A 255 0.22 -1.12 -7.92
CA VAL A 255 -1.23 -0.88 -7.96
C VAL A 255 -1.85 -1.48 -9.23
N LEU A 256 -1.18 -1.35 -10.38
CA LEU A 256 -1.60 -1.94 -11.65
C LEU A 256 -1.76 -3.47 -11.52
N ILE A 257 -0.74 -4.15 -11.01
CA ILE A 257 -0.77 -5.60 -10.76
C ILE A 257 -1.91 -5.96 -9.78
N ALA A 258 -2.04 -5.19 -8.70
CA ALA A 258 -3.05 -5.45 -7.68
C ALA A 258 -4.50 -5.19 -8.15
N ALA A 259 -4.71 -4.51 -9.28
CA ALA A 259 -6.03 -4.15 -9.78
C ALA A 259 -6.75 -5.29 -10.54
N GLY A 260 -6.02 -6.37 -10.86
CA GLY A 260 -6.58 -7.59 -11.44
C GLY A 260 -6.20 -7.85 -12.90
N GLY A 261 -6.60 -9.02 -13.39
CA GLY A 261 -6.20 -9.53 -14.72
C GLY A 261 -6.68 -8.68 -15.88
N GLU A 262 -7.86 -8.05 -15.80
CA GLU A 262 -8.36 -7.20 -16.88
C GLU A 262 -7.49 -5.94 -17.09
N VAL A 263 -6.87 -5.44 -16.01
CA VAL A 263 -5.94 -4.31 -16.08
C VAL A 263 -4.60 -4.74 -16.63
N LEU A 264 -4.09 -5.91 -16.21
CA LEU A 264 -2.86 -6.49 -16.76
C LEU A 264 -2.99 -6.80 -18.25
N GLU A 265 -4.16 -7.28 -18.70
CA GLU A 265 -4.45 -7.47 -20.11
C GLU A 265 -4.46 -6.16 -20.90
N ALA A 266 -4.98 -5.07 -20.33
CA ALA A 266 -4.89 -3.75 -20.93
C ALA A 266 -3.43 -3.27 -21.01
N PHE A 267 -2.66 -3.42 -19.94
CA PHE A 267 -1.22 -3.15 -19.92
C PHE A 267 -0.47 -3.89 -21.02
N ARG A 268 -0.69 -5.20 -21.16
CA ARG A 268 -0.09 -6.02 -22.21
C ARG A 268 -0.42 -5.53 -23.62
N ARG A 269 -1.63 -5.01 -23.84
CA ARG A 269 -2.08 -4.42 -25.11
C ARG A 269 -1.56 -3.00 -25.37
N GLY A 270 -0.68 -2.46 -24.52
CA GLY A 270 -0.10 -1.13 -24.67
C GLY A 270 -1.04 0.02 -24.28
N GLU A 271 -2.14 -0.28 -23.58
CA GLU A 271 -3.14 0.72 -23.24
C GLU A 271 -2.67 1.79 -22.24
N PHE A 272 -1.49 1.63 -21.63
CA PHE A 272 -0.87 2.59 -20.71
C PHE A 272 0.39 3.24 -21.29
N ASP A 273 0.74 2.98 -22.55
CA ASP A 273 2.03 3.39 -23.12
C ASP A 273 2.24 4.90 -23.14
N ALA A 274 1.17 5.68 -23.27
CA ALA A 274 1.27 7.14 -23.25
C ALA A 274 1.70 7.63 -21.87
N GLU A 275 1.01 7.20 -20.82
CA GLU A 275 1.31 7.58 -19.44
C GLU A 275 2.64 7.00 -18.95
N LEU A 276 2.99 5.77 -19.37
CA LEU A 276 4.30 5.17 -19.06
C LEU A 276 5.44 5.91 -19.76
N ALA A 277 5.24 6.37 -21.00
CA ALA A 277 6.24 7.21 -21.66
C ALA A 277 6.47 8.53 -20.92
N GLU A 278 5.41 9.16 -20.41
CA GLU A 278 5.54 10.36 -19.56
C GLU A 278 6.30 10.05 -18.26
N LEU A 279 5.97 8.94 -17.60
CA LEU A 279 6.60 8.53 -16.34
C LEU A 279 8.09 8.19 -16.51
N TRP A 280 8.45 7.44 -17.56
CA TRP A 280 9.85 7.12 -17.87
C TRP A 280 10.63 8.36 -18.27
N ALA A 281 10.06 9.23 -19.12
CA ALA A 281 10.70 10.47 -19.51
C ALA A 281 10.96 11.39 -18.31
N ALA A 282 10.04 11.44 -17.35
CA ALA A 282 10.23 12.17 -16.09
C ALA A 282 11.38 11.62 -15.23
N ALA A 283 11.69 10.32 -15.35
CA ALA A 283 12.84 9.68 -14.74
C ALA A 283 14.12 9.80 -15.59
N GLY A 284 14.07 10.48 -16.74
CA GLY A 284 15.20 10.60 -17.67
C GLY A 284 15.45 9.34 -18.51
N LEU A 285 14.46 8.47 -18.66
CA LEU A 285 14.54 7.20 -19.39
C LEU A 285 13.60 7.18 -20.61
N GLU A 286 13.83 6.26 -21.54
CA GLU A 286 12.98 6.07 -22.72
C GLU A 286 11.98 4.91 -22.52
N TRP A 287 10.74 5.08 -23.00
CA TRP A 287 9.75 4.01 -23.09
C TRP A 287 9.55 3.60 -24.56
N SER A 288 10.13 2.46 -24.94
CA SER A 288 10.11 1.88 -26.30
C SER A 288 8.74 1.37 -26.73
N ARG A 289 7.82 1.13 -25.78
CA ARG A 289 6.44 0.64 -26.01
C ARG A 289 6.37 -0.76 -26.62
N ASP A 290 7.46 -1.51 -26.60
CA ASP A 290 7.45 -2.91 -27.02
C ASP A 290 7.03 -3.84 -25.87
N ALA A 291 6.78 -5.10 -26.22
CA ALA A 291 6.38 -6.11 -25.25
C ALA A 291 7.49 -6.47 -24.26
N ALA A 292 8.75 -6.44 -24.69
CA ALA A 292 9.89 -6.81 -23.86
C ALA A 292 10.11 -5.82 -22.71
N GLN A 293 9.99 -4.52 -22.99
CA GLN A 293 10.11 -3.49 -21.96
C GLN A 293 8.95 -3.53 -20.95
N ARG A 294 7.72 -3.87 -21.41
CA ARG A 294 6.57 -4.09 -20.53
C ARG A 294 6.80 -5.24 -19.56
N ASP A 295 7.26 -6.37 -20.08
CA ASP A 295 7.61 -7.55 -19.28
C ASP A 295 8.76 -7.22 -18.31
N GLY A 296 9.78 -6.54 -18.80
CA GLY A 296 10.91 -6.03 -18.03
C GLY A 296 10.50 -5.18 -16.83
N ALA A 297 9.58 -4.24 -17.04
CA ALA A 297 9.05 -3.38 -15.96
C ALA A 297 8.28 -4.16 -14.89
N LEU A 298 7.51 -5.18 -15.28
CA LEU A 298 6.79 -6.06 -14.33
C LEU A 298 7.77 -6.93 -13.53
N VAL A 299 8.77 -7.52 -14.19
CA VAL A 299 9.82 -8.34 -13.55
C VAL A 299 10.67 -7.48 -12.61
N ALA A 300 11.07 -6.27 -13.03
CA ALA A 300 11.77 -5.31 -12.17
C ALA A 300 10.98 -5.00 -10.90
N ARG A 301 9.66 -4.80 -11.02
CA ARG A 301 8.78 -4.60 -9.85
C ARG A 301 8.67 -5.87 -8.99
N ALA A 302 8.61 -7.06 -9.58
CA ALA A 302 8.59 -8.30 -8.81
C ALA A 302 9.90 -8.47 -8.01
N ALA A 303 11.05 -8.23 -8.64
CA ALA A 303 12.36 -8.29 -8.02
C ALA A 303 12.49 -7.28 -6.87
N PHE A 304 12.11 -6.02 -7.09
CA PHE A 304 12.13 -5.00 -6.04
C PHE A 304 11.31 -5.41 -4.81
N ALA A 305 10.09 -5.90 -4.99
CA ALA A 305 9.29 -6.34 -3.85
C ALA A 305 9.88 -7.55 -3.13
N ALA A 306 10.47 -8.50 -3.86
CA ALA A 306 11.14 -9.65 -3.26
C ALA A 306 12.34 -9.22 -2.40
N VAL A 307 13.15 -8.25 -2.86
CA VAL A 307 14.22 -7.64 -2.04
C VAL A 307 13.65 -7.00 -0.79
N ARG A 308 12.59 -6.19 -0.90
CA ARG A 308 11.98 -5.53 0.25
C ARG A 308 11.42 -6.51 1.28
N ASP A 309 10.77 -7.59 0.82
CA ASP A 309 10.28 -8.64 1.71
C ASP A 309 11.45 -9.41 2.36
N HIS A 310 12.52 -9.65 1.62
CA HIS A 310 13.72 -10.28 2.14
C HIS A 310 14.37 -9.44 3.24
N ASP A 311 14.59 -8.14 2.99
CA ASP A 311 15.14 -7.18 3.95
C ASP A 311 14.26 -7.04 5.20
N ALA A 312 12.93 -7.15 5.03
CA ALA A 312 11.97 -7.16 6.13
C ALA A 312 11.96 -8.48 6.93
N GLY A 313 12.79 -9.46 6.54
CA GLY A 313 12.91 -10.75 7.20
C GLY A 313 11.69 -11.65 7.00
N ILE A 314 10.97 -11.51 5.88
CA ILE A 314 9.89 -12.42 5.52
C ILE A 314 10.49 -13.82 5.24
N PRO A 315 9.96 -14.90 5.84
CA PRO A 315 10.49 -16.24 5.63
C PRO A 315 10.42 -16.68 4.16
N GLY A 316 11.47 -17.38 3.70
CA GLY A 316 11.55 -17.96 2.34
C GLY A 316 12.85 -17.65 1.60
N GLY A 317 13.58 -16.61 2.00
CA GLY A 317 14.74 -16.11 1.25
C GLY A 317 14.32 -15.39 -0.05
N PHE A 318 15.24 -14.66 -0.65
CA PHE A 318 14.95 -13.89 -1.87
C PHE A 318 14.40 -14.76 -3.03
N PRO A 319 14.96 -15.93 -3.38
CA PRO A 319 14.47 -16.72 -4.51
C PRO A 319 12.99 -17.11 -4.38
N THR A 320 12.61 -17.66 -3.23
CA THR A 320 11.20 -18.04 -2.95
C THR A 320 10.26 -16.83 -3.02
N LEU A 321 10.69 -15.67 -2.49
CA LEU A 321 9.88 -14.46 -2.52
C LEU A 321 9.74 -13.94 -3.95
N PHE A 322 10.81 -13.99 -4.74
CA PHE A 322 10.79 -13.59 -6.13
C PHE A 322 9.87 -14.48 -6.96
N ASP A 323 9.92 -15.80 -6.79
CA ASP A 323 8.99 -16.74 -7.44
C ASP A 323 7.54 -16.45 -7.11
N GLN A 324 7.25 -16.15 -5.83
CA GLN A 324 5.90 -15.78 -5.40
C GLN A 324 5.43 -14.47 -6.04
N ARG A 325 6.33 -13.51 -6.29
CA ARG A 325 6.00 -12.27 -6.98
C ARG A 325 5.83 -12.49 -8.49
N LEU A 326 6.70 -13.30 -9.10
CA LEU A 326 6.61 -13.67 -10.52
C LEU A 326 5.33 -14.42 -10.84
N ALA A 327 4.90 -15.37 -10.00
CA ALA A 327 3.67 -16.14 -10.21
C ALA A 327 2.40 -15.26 -10.38
N LEU A 328 2.41 -14.03 -9.87
CA LEU A 328 1.30 -13.08 -10.03
C LEU A 328 1.26 -12.44 -11.42
N ILE A 329 2.40 -12.37 -12.11
CA ILE A 329 2.57 -11.72 -13.42
C ILE A 329 2.88 -12.69 -14.56
N ASP A 330 3.35 -13.90 -14.26
CA ASP A 330 3.72 -14.95 -15.23
C ASP A 330 2.69 -15.20 -16.33
N PRO A 331 1.36 -15.29 -16.05
CA PRO A 331 0.35 -15.48 -17.09
C PRO A 331 0.25 -14.32 -18.09
N TRP A 332 0.87 -13.18 -17.80
CA TRP A 332 0.75 -11.93 -18.53
C TRP A 332 2.04 -11.54 -19.26
N LEU A 333 3.15 -12.23 -18.98
CA LEU A 333 4.41 -12.03 -19.70
C LEU A 333 4.24 -12.54 -21.14
N SER A 334 4.83 -11.83 -22.09
CA SER A 334 4.78 -12.12 -23.51
C SER A 334 5.65 -13.34 -23.80
N GLU A 335 5.07 -14.55 -23.71
CA GLU A 335 5.70 -15.86 -23.93
C GLU A 335 7.22 -15.80 -24.02
N MET A 336 7.90 -15.87 -22.87
CA MET A 336 9.33 -16.15 -22.87
C MET A 336 9.49 -17.43 -23.64
N HIS A 337 10.08 -17.35 -24.84
CA HIS A 337 10.19 -18.45 -25.76
C HIS A 337 10.67 -19.67 -24.99
N SER A 338 9.73 -20.59 -24.73
CA SER A 338 10.08 -21.95 -24.42
C SER A 338 10.76 -22.43 -25.68
N GLY A 339 12.09 -22.28 -25.70
CA GLY A 339 12.97 -23.01 -26.60
C GLY A 339 12.63 -24.47 -26.38
N GLY A 340 11.67 -24.95 -27.16
CA GLY A 340 11.31 -26.34 -27.26
C GLY A 340 12.56 -27.07 -27.69
N VAL A 341 13.18 -27.77 -26.75
CA VAL A 341 13.96 -28.95 -27.10
C VAL A 341 12.92 -30.02 -27.40
N LEU A 342 12.67 -30.23 -28.69
CA LEU A 342 12.07 -31.45 -29.22
C LEU A 342 13.03 -32.64 -29.02
#